data_AF-A0ABD4W4F1-F1
#
_entry.id   AF-A0ABD4W4F1-F1
#
_cell.length_a   1.000
_cell.length_b   1.000
_cell.length_c   1.000
_cell.angle_alpha   90.00
_cell.angle_beta   90.00
_cell.angle_gamma   90.00
#
_symmetry.space_group_name_H-M   'P 1'
#
loop_
_entity.id
_entity.type
_entity.pdbx_description
1 polymer ?
#
loop_
_entity_poly.entity_id
_entity_poly.type
_entity_poly.pdbx_seq_one_letter_code
_entity_poly.pdbx_strand_id
1 'polypeptide(L)'
;ASFVHSLIMEHMGEFESKRACSIKAYRTYGMTVKAKLYADDETDRYFHIYYKAKKQASERARLEADLDRMEAEMDKIKGREYKLPKRYEHYFKLTYHKDKFYG
;
A
#
# COMPACT_ATOMS: atom_id res chain seq x y z
N ALA A 1 14.97 1.74 2.46
CA ALA A 1 14.67 2.36 3.76
C ALA A 1 13.94 1.35 4.64
N SER A 2 14.66 0.42 5.27
CA SER A 2 14.07 -0.66 6.08
C SER A 2 13.53 -0.16 7.43
N PHE A 3 14.23 0.76 8.11
CA PHE A 3 13.85 1.25 9.44
C PHE A 3 12.43 1.83 9.49
N VAL A 4 12.11 2.79 8.62
CA VAL A 4 10.79 3.43 8.59
C VAL A 4 9.68 2.41 8.29
N HIS A 5 9.95 1.46 7.38
CA HIS A 5 9.01 0.40 7.06
C HIS A 5 8.76 -0.52 8.26
N SER A 6 9.82 -1.00 8.91
CA SER A 6 9.73 -1.82 10.11
C SER A 6 8.97 -1.13 11.24
N LEU A 7 9.27 0.15 11.50
CA LEU A 7 8.60 0.95 12.52
C LEU A 7 7.09 1.09 12.25
N ILE A 8 6.71 1.32 10.98
CA ILE A 8 5.29 1.38 10.59
C ILE A 8 4.62 0.02 10.75
N MET A 9 5.27 -1.07 10.34
CA MET A 9 4.72 -2.42 10.41
C MET A 9 4.54 -2.90 11.85
N GLU A 10 5.48 -2.59 12.74
CA GLU A 10 5.41 -2.92 14.17
C GLU A 10 4.19 -2.28 14.84
N HIS A 11 3.88 -1.03 14.49
CA HIS A 11 2.80 -0.25 15.09
C HIS A 11 1.49 -0.26 14.29
N MET A 12 1.42 -1.07 13.24
CA MET A 12 0.26 -1.12 12.37
C MET A 12 -0.94 -1.74 13.08
N GLY A 13 -2.08 -1.05 13.04
CA GLY A 13 -3.32 -1.47 13.69
C GLY A 13 -3.41 -1.07 15.16
N GLU A 14 -2.38 -0.44 15.72
CA GLU A 14 -2.37 -0.05 17.13
C GLU A 14 -3.10 1.27 17.41
N PHE A 15 -3.13 2.23 16.48
CA PHE A 15 -3.57 3.60 16.79
C PHE A 15 -4.56 4.20 15.80
N GLU A 16 -4.64 3.62 14.60
CA GLU A 16 -5.33 4.14 13.42
C GLU A 16 -6.86 4.24 13.58
N SER A 17 -7.42 3.48 14.53
CA SER A 17 -8.84 3.44 14.86
C SER A 17 -9.13 3.87 16.31
N LYS A 18 -8.10 4.14 17.13
CA LYS A 18 -8.28 4.49 18.54
C LYS A 18 -8.67 5.96 18.68
N ARG A 19 -9.82 6.21 19.32
CA ARG A 19 -10.33 7.57 19.53
C ARG A 19 -9.36 8.46 20.30
N ALA A 20 -8.62 7.90 21.26
CA ALA A 20 -7.60 8.62 22.02
C ALA A 20 -6.44 9.14 21.15
N CYS A 21 -6.15 8.47 20.04
CA CYS A 21 -5.11 8.85 19.09
C CYS A 21 -5.60 9.84 18.02
N SER A 22 -6.87 10.28 18.09
CA SER A 22 -7.47 11.16 17.09
C SER A 22 -7.06 12.62 17.29
N ILE A 23 -6.46 13.20 16.25
CA ILE A 23 -6.11 14.62 16.19
C ILE A 23 -7.15 15.34 15.33
N LYS A 24 -8.20 15.85 16.00
CA LYS A 24 -9.41 16.39 15.35
C LYS A 24 -9.11 17.52 14.35
N ALA A 25 -8.20 18.43 14.69
CA ALA A 25 -7.84 19.58 13.86
C ALA A 25 -7.38 19.17 12.45
N TYR A 26 -6.69 18.03 12.35
CA TYR A 26 -6.14 17.53 11.08
C TYR A 26 -6.91 16.32 10.53
N ARG A 27 -7.95 15.86 11.24
CA ARG A 27 -8.74 14.66 10.89
C ARG A 27 -7.83 13.44 10.61
N THR A 28 -6.83 13.27 11.45
CA THR A 28 -5.82 12.21 11.37
C THR A 28 -5.73 11.50 12.71
N TYR A 29 -5.19 10.29 12.71
CA TYR A 29 -4.73 9.60 13.90
C TYR A 29 -3.22 9.78 14.01
N GLY A 30 -2.71 9.84 15.24
CA GLY A 30 -1.29 10.00 15.50
C GLY A 30 -0.82 9.20 16.70
N MET A 31 0.41 8.73 16.64
CA MET A 31 1.13 8.08 17.73
C MET A 31 2.56 8.59 17.79
N THR A 32 3.13 8.62 19.00
CA THR A 32 4.54 8.94 19.21
C THR A 32 5.24 7.72 19.77
N VAL A 33 6.35 7.33 19.16
CA VAL A 33 7.15 6.17 19.55
C VAL A 33 8.59 6.60 19.77
N LYS A 34 9.32 5.86 20.61
CA LYS A 34 10.75 6.07 20.86
C LYS A 34 11.53 4.94 20.23
N ALA A 35 12.53 5.27 19.42
CA ALA A 35 13.42 4.29 18.82
C ALA A 35 14.80 4.91 18.54
N LYS A 36 15.81 4.06 18.39
CA LYS A 36 17.11 4.49 17.85
C LYS A 36 17.02 4.63 16.33
N LEU A 37 17.53 5.73 15.78
CA LEU A 37 17.56 5.91 14.32
C LEU A 37 18.68 5.09 13.69
N TYR A 38 19.82 5.02 14.38
CA TYR A 38 20.97 4.20 14.03
C TYR A 38 21.36 3.29 15.19
N ALA A 39 22.01 2.16 14.90
CA ALA A 39 22.34 1.16 15.93
C ALA A 39 23.31 1.71 17.00
N ASP A 40 24.14 2.66 16.61
CA ASP A 40 25.14 3.36 17.43
C ASP A 40 24.63 4.62 18.11
N ASP A 41 23.35 5.00 17.92
CA ASP A 41 22.77 6.14 18.66
C ASP A 41 22.80 5.84 20.17
N GLU A 42 23.29 6.81 20.95
CA GLU A 42 23.30 6.76 22.42
C GLU A 42 21.92 7.02 23.04
N THR A 43 21.03 7.69 22.31
CA THR A 43 19.73 8.14 22.79
C THR A 43 18.60 7.75 21.85
N ASP A 44 17.44 7.47 22.43
CA ASP A 44 16.21 7.26 21.65
C ASP A 44 15.68 8.58 21.12
N ARG A 45 15.23 8.55 19.87
CA ARG A 45 14.57 9.67 19.22
C ARG A 45 13.06 9.45 19.20
N TYR A 46 12.32 10.56 19.24
CA TYR A 46 10.87 10.53 19.12
C TYR A 46 10.46 10.53 17.64
N PHE A 47 9.63 9.58 17.26
CA PHE A 47 9.02 9.49 15.93
C PHE A 47 7.51 9.68 16.06
N HIS A 48 6.96 10.58 15.26
CA HIS A 48 5.52 10.81 15.18
C HIS A 48 4.96 10.13 13.94
N ILE A 49 4.14 9.11 14.15
CA ILE A 49 3.49 8.35 13.09
C ILE A 49 2.08 8.88 12.93
N TYR A 50 1.69 9.22 11.69
CA TYR A 50 0.36 9.74 11.40
C TYR A 50 -0.36 8.85 10.38
N TYR A 51 -1.64 8.60 10.65
CA TYR A 51 -2.52 7.83 9.78
C TYR A 51 -3.76 8.63 9.38
N LYS A 52 -3.95 8.81 8.07
CA LYS A 52 -5.06 9.58 7.49
C LYS A 52 -6.02 8.66 6.77
N ALA A 53 -7.08 8.23 7.47
CA ALA A 53 -8.09 7.31 6.95
C ALA A 53 -8.69 7.74 5.59
N LYS A 54 -9.00 9.04 5.42
CA LYS A 54 -9.53 9.56 4.13
C LYS A 54 -8.55 9.36 2.97
N LYS A 55 -7.24 9.51 3.22
CA LYS A 55 -6.22 9.33 2.19
C LYS A 55 -6.10 7.86 1.81
N GLN A 56 -6.01 6.98 2.80
CA GLN A 56 -5.96 5.52 2.60
C GLN A 56 -7.18 5.00 1.84
N ALA A 57 -8.39 5.45 2.20
CA ALA A 57 -9.62 5.09 1.49
C ALA A 57 -9.61 5.56 0.03
N SER A 58 -9.14 6.79 -0.23
CA SER A 58 -9.07 7.33 -1.60
C SER A 58 -8.02 6.61 -2.46
N GLU A 59 -6.86 6.29 -1.88
CA GLU A 59 -5.79 5.56 -2.58
C GLU A 59 -6.23 4.13 -2.89
N ARG A 60 -6.90 3.47 -1.93
CA ARG A 60 -7.49 2.15 -2.14
C ARG A 60 -8.54 2.18 -3.24
N ALA A 61 -9.52 3.08 -3.17
CA ALA A 61 -10.57 3.17 -4.19
C ALA A 61 -10.00 3.40 -5.59
N ARG A 62 -8.94 4.21 -5.73
CA ARG A 62 -8.25 4.42 -6.99
C ARG A 62 -7.55 3.15 -7.49
N LEU A 63 -6.90 2.42 -6.59
CA LEU A 63 -6.22 1.17 -6.95
C LEU A 63 -7.23 0.11 -7.40
N GLU A 64 -8.30 -0.12 -6.64
CA GLU A 64 -9.37 -1.07 -7.01
C GLU A 64 -9.95 -0.73 -8.39
N ALA A 65 -10.25 0.56 -8.64
CA ALA A 65 -10.77 0.98 -9.94
C ALA A 65 -9.77 0.77 -11.11
N ASP A 66 -8.47 0.87 -10.85
CA ASP A 66 -7.45 0.57 -11.87
C ASP A 66 -7.35 -0.95 -12.12
N LEU A 67 -7.44 -1.76 -11.06
CA LEU A 67 -7.47 -3.22 -11.17
C LEU A 67 -8.70 -3.72 -11.94
N ASP A 68 -9.89 -3.17 -11.65
CA ASP A 68 -11.13 -3.48 -12.38
C ASP A 68 -10.99 -3.17 -13.88
N ARG A 69 -10.37 -2.02 -14.20
CA ARG A 69 -10.10 -1.64 -15.59
C ARG A 69 -9.11 -2.61 -16.25
N MET A 70 -8.05 -2.98 -15.54
CA MET A 70 -7.05 -3.93 -16.02
C MET A 70 -7.69 -5.29 -16.31
N GLU A 71 -8.54 -5.80 -15.41
CA GLU A 71 -9.27 -7.04 -15.60
C GLU A 71 -10.21 -6.99 -16.81
N ALA A 72 -10.98 -5.92 -16.96
CA ALA A 72 -11.86 -5.73 -18.10
C ALA A 72 -11.10 -5.64 -19.44
N GLU A 73 -9.88 -5.11 -19.45
CA GLU A 73 -9.01 -5.10 -20.63
C GLU A 73 -8.45 -6.50 -20.93
N MET A 74 -8.02 -7.23 -19.90
CA MET A 74 -7.55 -8.61 -20.04
C MET A 74 -8.63 -9.51 -20.63
N ASP A 75 -9.86 -9.41 -20.15
CA ASP A 75 -10.99 -10.19 -20.67
C ASP A 75 -11.25 -9.98 -22.16
N LYS A 76 -11.11 -8.75 -22.65
CA LYS A 76 -11.27 -8.42 -24.08
C LYS A 76 -10.16 -9.01 -24.96
N ILE A 77 -8.99 -9.25 -24.37
CA ILE A 77 -7.76 -9.67 -25.06
C ILE A 77 -7.58 -11.20 -25.00
N LYS A 78 -8.33 -11.92 -24.15
CA LYS A 78 -8.30 -13.38 -24.07
C LYS A 78 -8.44 -14.04 -25.45
N GLY A 79 -7.61 -15.05 -25.71
CA GLY A 79 -7.53 -15.78 -26.97
C GLY A 79 -6.81 -15.05 -28.10
N ARG A 80 -6.33 -13.82 -27.90
CA ARG A 80 -5.57 -13.04 -28.89
C ARG A 80 -4.07 -13.13 -28.63
N GLU A 81 -3.29 -13.05 -29.70
CA GLU A 81 -1.84 -12.88 -29.63
C GLU A 81 -1.54 -11.43 -29.23
N TYR A 82 -1.32 -11.22 -27.93
CA TYR A 82 -1.09 -9.89 -27.38
C TYR A 82 -0.28 -10.00 -26.09
N LYS A 83 0.81 -9.23 -25.98
CA LYS A 83 1.61 -9.16 -24.76
C LYS A 83 1.14 -7.99 -23.91
N LEU A 84 0.60 -8.31 -22.74
CA LEU A 84 0.20 -7.28 -21.77
C LEU A 84 1.43 -6.52 -21.24
N PRO A 85 1.29 -5.22 -20.91
CA PRO A 85 2.37 -4.46 -20.30
C PRO A 85 2.84 -5.07 -18.96
N LYS A 86 4.12 -4.91 -18.62
CA LYS A 86 4.72 -5.43 -17.38
C LYS A 86 3.99 -5.02 -16.09
N ARG A 87 3.27 -3.89 -16.09
CA ARG A 87 2.49 -3.46 -14.91
C ARG A 87 1.41 -4.47 -14.50
N TYR A 88 0.91 -5.30 -15.43
CA TYR A 88 -0.08 -6.33 -15.13
C TYR A 88 0.54 -7.47 -14.32
N GLU A 89 1.81 -7.79 -14.54
CA GLU A 89 2.54 -8.82 -13.79
C GLU A 89 2.71 -8.47 -12.30
N HIS A 90 2.60 -7.18 -11.95
CA HIS A 90 2.68 -6.75 -10.55
C HIS A 90 1.43 -7.13 -9.75
N TYR A 91 0.26 -7.18 -10.40
CA TYR A 91 -1.03 -7.40 -9.75
C TYR A 91 -1.70 -8.72 -10.13
N PHE A 92 -1.35 -9.30 -11.29
CA PHE A 92 -1.98 -10.48 -11.86
C PHE A 92 -0.93 -11.49 -12.32
N LYS A 93 -1.27 -12.78 -12.22
CA LYS A 93 -0.49 -13.86 -12.80
C LYS A 93 -0.98 -14.13 -14.22
N LEU A 94 -0.17 -13.76 -15.22
CA LEU A 94 -0.55 -13.85 -16.62
C LEU A 94 -0.21 -15.22 -17.22
N THR A 95 -1.20 -15.83 -17.89
CA THR A 95 -1.07 -17.12 -18.56
C THR A 95 -1.12 -16.96 -20.06
N TYR A 96 -0.13 -17.52 -20.74
CA TYR A 96 -0.01 -17.53 -22.19
C TYR A 96 0.10 -18.96 -22.72
N HIS A 97 -0.55 -19.25 -23.84
CA HIS A 97 -0.39 -20.51 -24.58
C HIS A 97 -0.25 -20.22 -26.07
N LYS A 98 0.86 -20.67 -26.68
CA LYS A 98 1.22 -20.38 -28.08
C LYS A 98 1.04 -18.88 -28.42
N ASP A 99 1.66 -18.02 -27.60
CA ASP A 99 1.64 -16.56 -27.69
C ASP A 99 0.27 -15.88 -27.52
N LYS A 100 -0.80 -16.65 -27.27
CA LYS A 100 -2.14 -16.15 -26.95
C LYS A 100 -2.32 -16.01 -25.46
N PHE A 101 -2.89 -14.89 -25.03
CA PHE A 101 -3.21 -14.61 -23.63
C PHE A 101 -4.51 -15.30 -23.21
N TYR A 102 -4.58 -15.89 -22.01
CA TYR A 102 -5.78 -16.59 -21.49
C TYR A 102 -6.25 -16.16 -20.09
N GLY A 103 -5.52 -15.28 -19.41
CA GLY A 103 -5.81 -14.89 -18.02
C GLY A 103 -4.55 -14.80 -17.20
#